data_AF-A0A920DP97-F1
#
_entry.id   AF-A0A920DP97-F1
#
_cell.length_a   1.000
_cell.length_b   1.000
_cell.length_c   1.000
_cell.angle_alpha   90.00
_cell.angle_beta   90.00
_cell.angle_gamma   90.00
#
_symmetry.space_group_name_H-M   'P 1'
#
loop_
_entity.id
_entity.type
_entity.pdbx_description
1 polymer ?
#
loop_
_entity_poly.entity_id
_entity_poly.type
_entity_poly.pdbx_seq_one_letter_code
_entity_poly.pdbx_strand_id
1 'polypeptide(L)'
;MEWSKDENFIHDVMGFLDNVLEDFIQRAPDEMAKAKYSAQRERSVGLGVMGFHFFLQANMIPWESVMAKVWNKRMFTHIKEHVDAASKELAHERGPCLDAAECGQMSVFQ
;
A
#
# COMPACT_ATOMS: atom_id res chain seq x y z
N MET A 1 -2.75 -14.70 11.72
CA MET A 1 -3.10 -14.65 10.28
C MET A 1 -4.60 -14.52 10.11
N GLU A 2 -5.26 -13.69 10.92
CA GLU A 2 -6.69 -13.40 10.68
C GLU A 2 -6.82 -12.35 9.59
N TRP A 3 -5.96 -11.33 9.58
CA TRP A 3 -5.91 -10.31 8.53
C TRP A 3 -5.64 -10.86 7.12
N SER A 4 -4.86 -11.93 6.98
CA SER A 4 -4.56 -12.53 5.67
C SER A 4 -5.67 -13.43 5.13
N LYS A 5 -6.76 -13.60 5.90
CA LYS A 5 -7.95 -14.35 5.49
C LYS A 5 -9.08 -13.42 5.07
N ASP A 6 -8.97 -12.14 5.40
CA ASP A 6 -9.90 -11.11 4.99
C ASP A 6 -9.34 -10.43 3.73
N GLU A 7 -9.93 -10.76 2.59
CA GLU A 7 -9.53 -10.22 1.29
C GLU A 7 -9.74 -8.70 1.22
N ASN A 8 -10.71 -8.16 1.97
CA ASN A 8 -11.03 -6.73 1.97
C ASN A 8 -10.11 -5.92 2.89
N PHE A 9 -9.41 -6.55 3.83
CA PHE A 9 -8.60 -5.82 4.81
C PHE A 9 -7.54 -4.92 4.15
N ILE A 10 -6.81 -5.45 3.16
CA ILE A 10 -5.78 -4.68 2.45
C ILE A 10 -6.43 -3.60 1.59
N HIS A 11 -7.55 -3.90 0.93
CA HIS A 11 -8.30 -2.94 0.13
C HIS A 11 -8.74 -1.74 0.97
N ASP A 12 -9.33 -1.98 2.14
CA ASP A 12 -9.81 -0.93 3.05
C ASP A 12 -8.67 -0.07 3.58
N VAL A 13 -7.52 -0.68 3.89
CA VAL A 13 -6.31 0.06 4.31
C VAL A 13 -5.78 0.94 3.18
N MET A 14 -5.75 0.44 1.94
CA MET A 14 -5.33 1.24 0.77
C MET A 14 -6.29 2.41 0.53
N GLY A 15 -7.61 2.18 0.62
CA GLY A 15 -8.61 3.24 0.53
C GLY A 15 -8.47 4.29 1.64
N PHE A 16 -8.16 3.85 2.87
CA PHE A 16 -7.88 4.75 3.98
C PHE A 16 -6.64 5.62 3.72
N LEU A 17 -5.54 5.03 3.25
CA LEU A 17 -4.32 5.78 2.91
C LEU A 17 -4.57 6.80 1.81
N ASP A 18 -5.35 6.45 0.79
CA ASP A 18 -5.74 7.38 -0.28
C ASP A 18 -6.60 8.54 0.24
N ASN A 19 -7.54 8.27 1.15
CA ASN A 19 -8.35 9.32 1.78
C ASN A 19 -7.49 10.28 2.61
N VAL A 20 -6.49 9.77 3.34
CA VAL A 20 -5.55 10.60 4.10
C VAL A 20 -4.69 11.46 3.17
N LEU A 21 -4.27 10.91 2.04
CA LEU A 21 -3.50 11.65 1.05
C LEU A 21 -4.33 12.77 0.40
N GLU A 22 -5.61 12.49 0.11
CA GLU A 22 -6.56 13.48 -0.40
C GLU A 22 -6.78 14.62 0.61
N ASP A 23 -6.96 14.30 1.91
CA ASP A 23 -7.10 15.33 2.96
C ASP A 23 -5.84 16.20 3.07
N PHE A 24 -4.65 15.59 2.97
CA PHE A 24 -3.38 16.33 2.92
C PHE A 24 -3.34 17.28 1.72
N ILE A 25 -3.71 16.83 0.53
CA ILE A 25 -3.72 17.66 -0.68
C ILE A 25 -4.66 18.87 -0.51
N GLN A 26 -5.84 18.64 0.06
CA GLN A 26 -6.85 19.70 0.23
C GLN A 26 -6.44 20.73 1.28
N ARG A 27 -5.78 20.31 2.36
CA ARG A 27 -5.44 21.17 3.51
C ARG A 27 -4.02 21.71 3.50
N ALA A 28 -3.13 21.19 2.65
CA ALA A 28 -1.73 21.60 2.64
C ALA A 28 -1.59 23.11 2.34
N PRO A 29 -0.81 23.85 3.16
CA PRO A 29 -0.57 25.28 2.97
C PRO A 29 0.31 25.54 1.73
N ASP A 30 0.27 26.77 1.22
CA ASP A 30 0.99 27.17 0.00
C ASP A 30 2.53 27.00 0.13
N GLU A 31 3.06 27.06 1.36
CA GLU A 31 4.46 26.80 1.68
C GLU A 31 4.88 25.36 1.29
N MET A 32 3.93 24.42 1.27
CA MET A 32 4.10 23.03 0.88
C MET A 32 3.65 22.75 -0.56
N ALA A 33 3.52 23.78 -1.42
CA ALA A 33 3.02 23.64 -2.79
C ALA A 33 3.76 22.55 -3.60
N LYS A 34 5.07 22.38 -3.40
CA LYS A 34 5.84 21.30 -4.05
C LYS A 34 5.40 19.90 -3.61
N ALA A 35 5.21 19.70 -2.30
CA ALA A 35 4.76 18.42 -1.76
C ALA A 35 3.32 18.12 -2.17
N LYS A 36 2.45 19.14 -2.18
CA LYS A 36 1.07 19.04 -2.68
C LYS A 36 1.03 18.66 -4.16
N TYR A 37 1.88 19.29 -4.98
CA TYR A 37 2.00 18.97 -6.40
C TYR A 37 2.45 17.52 -6.63
N SER A 38 3.50 17.06 -5.95
CA SER A 38 3.96 15.67 -6.04
C SER A 38 2.89 14.68 -5.59
N ALA A 39 2.22 14.94 -4.45
CA ALA A 39 1.15 14.09 -3.94
C ALA A 39 -0.04 13.99 -4.91
N GLN A 40 -0.41 15.10 -5.58
CA GLN A 40 -1.47 15.12 -6.58
C GLN A 40 -1.12 14.32 -7.85
N ARG A 41 0.16 14.36 -8.26
CA ARG A 41 0.64 13.70 -9.49
C ARG A 41 0.77 12.20 -9.31
N GLU A 42 1.55 11.79 -8.31
CA GLU A 42 1.98 10.40 -8.14
C GLU A 42 0.99 9.58 -7.28
N ARG A 43 0.25 10.24 -6.37
CA ARG A 43 -0.57 9.62 -5.33
C ARG A 43 0.12 8.46 -4.56
N SER A 44 1.44 8.54 -4.39
CA SER A 44 2.24 7.48 -3.75
C SER A 44 1.84 7.23 -2.29
N VAL A 45 1.46 5.99 -1.96
CA VAL A 45 1.16 5.54 -0.59
C VAL A 45 2.05 4.36 -0.20
N GLY A 46 2.44 4.29 1.09
CA GLY A 46 3.31 3.25 1.61
C GLY A 46 2.61 2.34 2.61
N LEU A 47 2.35 1.09 2.24
CA LEU A 47 1.89 0.06 3.17
C LEU A 47 3.06 -0.78 3.66
N GLY A 48 3.36 -0.69 4.96
CA GLY A 48 4.39 -1.46 5.64
C GLY A 48 3.82 -2.48 6.63
N VAL A 49 4.63 -3.46 7.01
CA VAL A 49 4.31 -4.39 8.09
C VAL A 49 5.24 -4.19 9.28
N MET A 50 4.69 -4.33 10.47
CA MET A 50 5.44 -4.34 11.72
C MET A 50 5.24 -5.67 12.46
N GLY A 51 6.16 -6.01 13.37
CA GLY A 51 6.02 -7.21 14.20
C GLY A 51 6.45 -8.51 13.52
N PHE A 52 7.17 -8.47 12.39
CA PHE A 52 7.68 -9.68 11.74
C PHE A 52 8.60 -10.51 12.67
N HIS A 53 9.45 -9.83 13.48
CA HIS A 53 10.29 -10.52 14.46
C HIS A 53 9.48 -11.23 15.54
N PHE A 54 8.45 -10.56 16.07
CA PHE A 54 7.54 -11.16 17.05
C PHE A 54 6.78 -12.36 16.46
N PHE A 55 6.34 -12.26 15.20
CA PHE A 55 5.72 -13.37 14.48
C PHE A 55 6.63 -14.60 14.41
N LEU A 56 7.92 -14.40 14.08
CA LEU A 56 8.88 -15.50 14.04
C LEU A 56 9.11 -16.12 15.42
N GLN A 57 9.23 -15.30 16.47
CA GLN A 57 9.36 -15.77 17.85
C GLN A 57 8.15 -16.61 18.28
N ALA A 58 6.93 -16.14 18.01
CA ALA A 58 5.70 -16.84 18.36
C ALA A 58 5.55 -18.21 17.66
N ASN A 59 6.16 -18.38 16.49
CA ASN A 59 6.17 -19.64 15.74
C ASN A 59 7.45 -20.47 15.97
N MET A 60 8.31 -20.06 16.91
CA MET A 60 9.60 -20.70 17.20
C MET A 60 10.51 -20.82 15.96
N ILE A 61 10.49 -19.80 15.10
CA ILE A 61 11.27 -19.75 13.86
C ILE A 61 12.51 -18.88 14.09
N PRO A 62 13.73 -19.41 13.92
CA PRO A 62 14.95 -18.62 13.99
C PRO A 62 15.01 -17.58 12.85
N TRP A 63 15.48 -16.37 13.16
CA TRP A 63 15.54 -15.23 12.22
C TRP A 63 16.31 -15.53 10.93
N GLU A 64 17.47 -16.19 11.02
CA GLU A 64 18.30 -16.51 9.87
C GLU A 64 17.96 -17.85 9.20
N SER A 65 16.83 -18.47 9.57
CA SER A 65 16.44 -19.75 9.00
C SER A 65 15.89 -19.60 7.57
N VAL A 66 15.97 -20.69 6.80
CA VAL A 66 15.30 -20.80 5.49
C VAL A 66 13.79 -20.58 5.65
N MET A 67 13.22 -21.05 6.76
CA MET A 67 11.79 -20.90 7.06
C MET A 67 11.40 -19.42 7.23
N ALA A 68 12.22 -18.61 7.91
CA ALA A 68 11.99 -17.17 8.02
C ALA A 68 11.98 -16.48 6.65
N LYS A 69 12.90 -16.85 5.75
CA LYS A 69 12.92 -16.33 4.37
C LYS A 69 11.67 -16.71 3.59
N VAL A 70 11.20 -17.95 3.73
CA VAL A 70 9.96 -18.43 3.09
C VAL A 70 8.75 -17.65 3.60
N TRP A 71 8.62 -17.45 4.91
CA TRP A 71 7.53 -16.67 5.50
C TRP A 71 7.56 -15.21 5.06
N ASN A 72 8.74 -14.61 5.03
CA ASN A 72 8.92 -13.25 4.53
C ASN A 72 8.40 -13.13 3.10
N LYS A 73 8.88 -13.99 2.20
CA LYS A 73 8.44 -14.00 0.81
C LYS A 73 6.93 -14.20 0.70
N ARG A 74 6.37 -15.17 1.42
CA ARG A 74 4.94 -15.47 1.39
C ARG A 74 4.09 -14.27 1.84
N MET A 75 4.45 -13.61 2.93
CA MET A 75 3.72 -12.45 3.43
C MET A 75 3.78 -11.28 2.46
N PHE A 76 4.98 -10.91 2.00
CA PHE A 76 5.15 -9.76 1.12
C PHE A 76 4.57 -10.00 -0.29
N THR A 77 4.63 -11.23 -0.81
CA THR A 77 3.94 -11.57 -2.07
C THR A 77 2.43 -11.42 -1.92
N HIS A 78 1.83 -11.97 -0.85
CA HIS A 78 0.40 -11.84 -0.61
C HIS A 78 -0.04 -10.38 -0.48
N ILE A 79 0.71 -9.57 0.28
CA ILE A 79 0.40 -8.14 0.43
C ILE A 79 0.50 -7.43 -0.91
N LYS A 80 1.59 -7.67 -1.66
CA LYS A 80 1.79 -7.03 -2.96
C LYS A 80 0.65 -7.34 -3.93
N GLU A 81 0.24 -8.60 -4.02
CA GLU A 81 -0.86 -9.01 -4.91
C GLU A 81 -2.17 -8.29 -4.58
N HIS A 82 -2.50 -8.14 -3.29
CA HIS A 82 -3.74 -7.46 -2.86
C HIS A 82 -3.64 -5.94 -3.01
N VAL A 83 -2.47 -5.35 -2.76
CA VAL A 83 -2.22 -3.92 -3.01
C VAL A 83 -2.34 -3.60 -4.50
N ASP A 84 -1.74 -4.42 -5.36
CA ASP A 84 -1.79 -4.25 -6.82
C ASP A 84 -3.24 -4.40 -7.35
N ALA A 85 -4.05 -5.29 -6.74
CA ALA A 85 -5.47 -5.44 -7.05
C ALA A 85 -6.29 -4.21 -6.59
N ALA A 86 -6.15 -3.82 -5.31
CA ALA A 86 -6.85 -2.66 -4.76
C ALA A 86 -6.51 -1.36 -5.49
N SER A 87 -5.25 -1.19 -5.93
CA SER A 87 -4.82 -0.05 -6.74
C SER A 87 -5.58 0.07 -8.05
N LYS A 88 -5.89 -1.06 -8.71
CA LYS A 88 -6.66 -1.08 -9.96
C LYS A 88 -8.14 -0.81 -9.70
N GLU A 89 -8.72 -1.42 -8.68
CA GLU A 89 -10.12 -1.21 -8.31
C GLU A 89 -10.38 0.25 -7.94
N LEU A 90 -9.53 0.84 -7.09
CA LEU A 90 -9.61 2.26 -6.76
C LEU A 90 -9.40 3.16 -7.98
N ALA A 91 -8.60 2.75 -8.97
CA ALA A 91 -8.42 3.49 -10.21
C ALA A 91 -9.69 3.45 -11.07
N HIS A 92 -10.46 2.38 -11.02
CA HIS A 92 -11.76 2.29 -11.69
C HIS A 92 -12.82 3.16 -11.00
N GLU A 93 -12.81 3.24 -9.68
CA GLU A 93 -13.80 4.01 -8.92
C GLU A 93 -13.53 5.52 -8.91
N ARG A 94 -12.26 5.92 -8.74
CA ARG A 94 -11.84 7.31 -8.48
C ARG A 94 -11.06 7.94 -9.64
N GLY A 95 -10.63 7.12 -10.59
CA GLY A 95 -9.74 7.51 -11.68
C GLY A 95 -8.27 7.19 -11.37
N PRO A 96 -7.44 6.95 -12.40
CA PRO A 96 -6.00 6.74 -12.25
C PRO A 96 -5.28 8.01 -11.78
N CYS A 97 -4.10 7.87 -11.17
CA CYS A 97 -3.26 9.02 -10.89
C CYS A 97 -2.79 9.68 -12.21
N LEU A 98 -2.46 10.97 -12.17
CA LEU A 98 -2.15 11.74 -13.38
C LEU A 98 -0.94 11.15 -14.14
N ASP A 99 0.08 10.69 -13.40
CA ASP A 99 1.25 10.04 -14.00
C ASP A 99 0.90 8.68 -14.63
N ALA A 100 0.07 7.87 -13.96
CA ALA A 100 -0.41 6.61 -14.53
C ALA A 100 -1.27 6.84 -15.77
N ALA A 101 -2.14 7.85 -15.77
CA ALA A 101 -2.95 8.24 -16.91
C ALA A 101 -2.09 8.65 -18.12
N GLU A 102 -1.02 9.42 -17.90
CA GLU A 102 -0.05 9.80 -18.92
C GLU A 102 0.72 8.60 -19.49
N CYS A 103 0.95 7.57 -18.67
CA CYS A 103 1.55 6.29 -19.09
C CYS A 103 0.54 5.26 -19.63
N GLY A 104 -0.76 5.57 -19.67
CA GLY A 104 -1.81 4.64 -20.11
C GLY A 104 -2.08 3.49 -19.14
N GLN A 105 -1.75 3.65 -17.86
CA GLN A 105 -1.94 2.67 -16.80
C GLN A 105 -3.17 3.02 -15.94
N MET A 106 -3.93 1.98 -15.54
CA MET A 106 -5.10 2.09 -14.66
C MET A 106 -4.70 1.70 -13.23
N SER A 107 -3.92 2.56 -12.57
CA SER A 107 -3.47 2.37 -11.19
C SER A 107 -3.48 3.70 -10.44
N VAL A 108 -3.83 3.67 -9.16
CA VAL A 108 -3.79 4.85 -8.28
C VAL A 108 -2.43 5.00 -7.61
N PHE A 109 -1.78 3.87 -7.31
CA PHE A 109 -0.52 3.83 -6.56
C PHE A 109 0.62 3.23 -7.39
N GLN A 110 1.84 3.76 -7.19
CA GLN A 110 3.10 3.32 -7.80
C GLN A 110 3.97 2.47 -6.87
#